data_AF-T1AG26-F1
#
_entry.id   AF-T1AG26-F1
#
_cell.length_a   1.000
_cell.length_b   1.000
_cell.length_c   1.000
_cell.angle_alpha   90.00
_cell.angle_beta   90.00
_cell.angle_gamma   90.00
#
_symmetry.space_group_name_H-M   'P 1'
#
loop_
_entity.id
_entity.type
_entity.pdbx_description
1 polymer ?
#
loop_
_entity_poly.entity_id
_entity_poly.type
_entity_poly.pdbx_seq_one_letter_code
_entity_poly.pdbx_strand_id
1 'polypeptide(L)'
;GSNLKSAGFSLFSETGSRTSQLKCTSCKEFIIDAGTTLRYYCGYVLPDSSVIQRNLITRDLEVSKFFANYTVILHKVVRKECDGTPKGISEFEGLERFYNMGRIKLIGQGRISEIQEGLSNTVRDELIMDGCIENNAILLSADKSMTAFAVSKGIFTIFI
;
A
#
# COMPACT_ATOMS: atom_id res chain seq x y z
N GLY A 1 -22.45 -0.56 15.11
CA GLY A 1 -21.14 -1.23 15.27
C GLY A 1 -20.12 -0.44 14.49
N SER A 2 -18.98 -0.08 15.09
CA SER A 2 -17.89 0.58 14.38
C SER A 2 -17.20 -0.44 13.48
N ASN A 3 -17.45 -0.37 12.17
CA ASN A 3 -16.71 -1.16 11.20
C ASN A 3 -15.24 -0.70 11.24
N LEU A 4 -14.34 -1.55 11.74
CA LEU A 4 -12.90 -1.28 11.73
C LEU A 4 -12.41 -1.28 10.29
N LYS A 5 -12.01 -0.11 9.79
CA LYS A 5 -11.48 0.06 8.43
C LYS A 5 -9.96 -0.03 8.38
N SER A 6 -9.32 -0.59 9.41
CA SER A 6 -7.86 -0.72 9.47
C SER A 6 -7.41 -2.07 9.99
N ALA A 7 -6.35 -2.61 9.38
CA ALA A 7 -5.62 -3.79 9.83
C ALA A 7 -4.13 -3.45 9.95
N GLY A 8 -3.43 -4.05 10.90
CA GLY A 8 -1.97 -3.96 11.00
C GLY A 8 -1.29 -5.02 10.14
N PHE A 9 -0.20 -4.69 9.48
CA PHE A 9 0.65 -5.63 8.76
C PHE A 9 1.81 -6.06 9.65
N SER A 10 2.22 -7.32 9.57
CA SER A 10 3.37 -7.81 10.31
C SER A 10 4.15 -8.82 9.48
N LEU A 11 5.45 -8.56 9.35
CA LEU A 11 6.45 -9.51 8.87
C LEU A 11 7.08 -10.19 10.08
N PHE A 12 6.91 -11.50 10.24
CA PHE A 12 7.53 -12.25 11.32
C PHE A 12 8.07 -13.59 10.83
N SER A 13 9.06 -14.12 11.55
CA SER A 13 9.60 -15.44 11.29
C SER A 13 8.88 -16.46 12.15
N GLU A 14 8.13 -17.38 11.54
CA GLU A 14 7.60 -18.56 12.21
C GLU A 14 8.34 -19.78 11.64
N THR A 15 8.90 -20.60 12.53
CA THR A 15 9.59 -21.87 12.20
C THR A 15 10.72 -21.77 11.14
N GLY A 16 11.38 -20.60 11.05
CA GLY A 16 12.46 -20.35 10.08
C GLY A 16 11.96 -19.83 8.71
N SER A 17 10.65 -19.81 8.49
CA SER A 17 10.01 -19.16 7.34
C SER A 17 9.53 -17.77 7.72
N ARG A 18 9.82 -16.76 6.88
CA ARG A 18 9.27 -15.40 7.07
C ARG A 18 7.88 -15.37 6.44
N THR A 19 6.90 -14.90 7.20
CA THR A 19 5.49 -14.82 6.78
C THR A 19 4.96 -13.40 6.99
N SER A 20 4.13 -12.95 6.05
CA SER A 20 3.35 -11.71 6.18
C SER A 20 1.92 -12.04 6.56
N GLN A 21 1.41 -11.42 7.62
CA GLN A 21 0.00 -11.55 7.98
C GLN A 21 -0.60 -10.21 8.41
N LEU A 22 -1.92 -10.15 8.37
CA LEU A 22 -2.68 -9.03 8.94
C LEU A 22 -3.11 -9.34 10.37
N LYS A 23 -3.10 -8.30 11.20
CA LYS A 23 -3.62 -8.30 12.57
C LYS A 23 -4.78 -7.34 12.68
N CYS A 24 -5.81 -7.73 13.44
CA CYS A 24 -6.86 -6.82 13.83
C CYS A 24 -6.29 -5.70 14.71
N THR A 25 -6.61 -4.44 14.38
CA THR A 25 -6.12 -3.29 15.16
C THR A 25 -6.73 -3.22 16.56
N SER A 26 -7.90 -3.82 16.76
CA SER A 26 -8.60 -3.86 18.05
C SER A 26 -8.16 -5.04 18.93
N CYS A 27 -8.38 -6.28 18.51
CA CYS A 27 -8.07 -7.46 19.33
C CYS A 27 -6.64 -7.98 19.19
N LYS A 28 -5.84 -7.45 18.26
CA LYS A 28 -4.44 -7.85 17.97
C LYS A 28 -4.24 -9.27 17.47
N GLU A 29 -5.31 -10.05 17.35
CA GLU A 29 -5.29 -11.37 16.74
C GLU A 29 -5.01 -11.32 15.24
N PHE A 30 -4.38 -12.38 14.73
CA PHE A 30 -4.17 -12.55 13.30
C PHE A 30 -5.50 -12.79 12.58
N ILE A 31 -5.62 -12.18 11.40
CA ILE A 31 -6.78 -12.37 10.53
C ILE A 31 -6.46 -13.53 9.60
N ILE A 32 -7.10 -14.67 9.86
CA ILE A 32 -6.97 -15.89 9.05
C ILE A 32 -7.42 -15.60 7.61
N ASP A 33 -6.68 -16.11 6.63
CA ASP A 33 -6.95 -15.98 5.19
C ASP A 33 -7.08 -14.53 4.67
N ALA A 34 -6.55 -13.55 5.40
CA ALA A 34 -6.67 -12.13 5.06
C ALA A 34 -6.20 -11.82 3.62
N GLY A 35 -5.10 -12.41 3.18
CA GLY A 35 -4.56 -12.18 1.83
C GLY A 35 -5.53 -12.63 0.74
N THR A 36 -6.08 -13.84 0.85
CA THR A 36 -7.04 -14.38 -0.13
C THR A 36 -8.37 -13.63 -0.07
N THR A 37 -8.86 -13.37 1.14
CA THR A 37 -10.11 -12.64 1.37
C THR A 37 -10.05 -11.24 0.77
N LEU A 38 -9.01 -10.47 1.09
CA LEU A 38 -8.88 -9.11 0.58
C LEU A 38 -8.73 -9.10 -0.94
N ARG A 39 -7.92 -10.00 -1.54
CA ARG A 39 -7.82 -10.09 -3.01
C ARG A 39 -9.16 -10.37 -3.68
N TYR A 40 -10.01 -11.19 -3.07
CA TYR A 40 -11.33 -11.52 -3.59
C TYR A 40 -12.26 -10.30 -3.61
N TYR A 41 -12.24 -9.48 -2.54
CA TYR A 41 -13.12 -8.32 -2.42
C TYR A 41 -12.54 -7.02 -3.00
N CYS A 42 -11.22 -6.86 -2.98
CA CYS A 42 -10.48 -5.69 -3.42
C CYS A 42 -9.07 -6.10 -3.86
N GLY A 43 -8.87 -6.20 -5.17
CA GLY A 43 -7.58 -6.54 -5.76
C GLY A 43 -6.63 -5.36 -5.96
N TYR A 44 -6.93 -4.18 -5.41
CA TYR A 44 -6.18 -2.93 -5.65
C TYR A 44 -5.55 -2.40 -4.37
N VAL A 45 -4.28 -2.05 -4.42
CA VAL A 45 -3.55 -1.40 -3.33
C VAL A 45 -2.89 -0.12 -3.84
N LEU A 46 -2.94 0.93 -3.03
CA LEU A 46 -2.24 2.19 -3.27
C LEU A 46 -1.24 2.40 -2.12
N PRO A 47 0.06 2.14 -2.31
CA PRO A 47 1.06 2.48 -1.32
C PRO A 47 1.32 3.97 -1.28
N ASP A 48 1.34 4.55 -0.09
CA ASP A 48 1.89 5.90 0.09
C ASP A 48 3.43 5.90 0.01
N SER A 49 4.00 7.10 0.07
CA SER A 49 5.45 7.28 0.02
C SER A 49 6.16 6.57 1.17
N SER A 50 5.55 6.47 2.36
CA SER A 50 6.16 5.78 3.50
C SER A 50 6.34 4.28 3.27
N VAL A 51 5.42 3.65 2.51
CA VAL A 51 5.50 2.23 2.14
C VAL A 51 6.54 2.01 1.05
N ILE A 52 6.56 2.87 0.04
CA ILE A 52 7.56 2.82 -1.04
C ILE A 52 8.98 2.93 -0.46
N GLN A 53 9.21 3.90 0.43
CA GLN A 53 10.51 4.13 1.06
C GLN A 53 10.99 2.96 1.94
N ARG A 54 10.10 2.04 2.34
CA ARG A 54 10.42 0.85 3.15
C ARG A 54 10.72 -0.40 2.32
N ASN A 55 10.59 -0.33 0.99
CA ASN A 55 10.65 -1.47 0.09
C ASN A 55 9.68 -2.60 0.46
N LEU A 56 8.51 -2.25 1.01
CA LEU A 56 7.66 -3.23 1.69
C LEU A 56 7.12 -4.30 0.73
N ILE A 57 6.59 -3.87 -0.41
CA ILE A 57 5.87 -4.76 -1.32
C ILE A 57 6.86 -5.70 -1.99
N THR A 58 8.03 -5.19 -2.41
CA THR A 58 9.09 -6.05 -2.96
C THR A 58 9.55 -7.10 -1.95
N ARG A 59 9.81 -6.70 -0.70
CA ARG A 59 10.24 -7.63 0.35
C ARG A 59 9.19 -8.69 0.66
N ASP A 60 7.92 -8.32 0.66
CA ASP A 60 6.81 -9.26 0.81
C ASP A 60 6.78 -10.28 -0.34
N LEU A 61 6.85 -9.80 -1.59
CA LEU A 61 6.79 -10.64 -2.79
C LEU A 61 7.97 -11.60 -2.92
N GLU A 62 9.15 -11.23 -2.40
CA GLU A 62 10.33 -12.11 -2.33
C GLU A 62 10.13 -13.28 -1.36
N VAL A 63 9.27 -13.12 -0.36
CA VAL A 63 9.26 -13.98 0.83
C VAL A 63 7.92 -14.70 0.98
N SER A 64 6.87 -13.98 1.33
CA SER A 64 5.57 -14.51 1.77
C SER A 64 4.48 -14.37 0.72
N LYS A 65 4.67 -13.46 -0.25
CA LYS A 65 3.79 -13.25 -1.41
C LYS A 65 2.36 -12.88 -1.02
N PHE A 66 2.17 -12.16 0.08
CA PHE A 66 0.86 -11.65 0.47
C PHE A 66 0.27 -10.75 -0.62
N PHE A 67 1.09 -9.86 -1.19
CA PHE A 67 0.70 -8.93 -2.25
C PHE A 67 0.71 -9.55 -3.66
N ALA A 68 0.96 -10.86 -3.80
CA ALA A 68 0.86 -11.50 -5.10
C ALA A 68 -0.57 -11.41 -5.66
N ASN A 69 -0.68 -11.18 -6.97
CA ASN A 69 -1.91 -10.98 -7.74
C ASN A 69 -2.71 -9.70 -7.40
N TYR A 70 -2.14 -8.79 -6.60
CA TYR A 70 -2.69 -7.44 -6.47
C TYR A 70 -2.34 -6.57 -7.69
N THR A 71 -3.16 -5.54 -7.89
CA THR A 71 -2.87 -4.38 -8.72
C THR A 71 -2.33 -3.28 -7.83
N VAL A 72 -1.05 -2.94 -8.01
CA VAL A 72 -0.39 -1.86 -7.28
C VAL A 72 -0.55 -0.56 -8.07
N ILE A 73 -1.16 0.44 -7.45
CA ILE A 73 -1.42 1.75 -8.04
C ILE A 73 -0.27 2.70 -7.66
N LEU A 74 0.50 3.13 -8.64
CA LEU A 74 1.54 4.15 -8.49
C LEU A 74 0.95 5.54 -8.77
N HIS A 75 0.37 6.13 -7.74
CA HIS A 75 -0.22 7.46 -7.82
C HIS A 75 0.82 8.53 -8.15
N LYS A 76 0.45 9.54 -8.96
CA LYS A 76 1.37 10.61 -9.40
C LYS A 76 2.06 11.32 -8.24
N VAL A 77 1.34 11.58 -7.13
CA VAL A 77 1.89 12.24 -5.94
C VAL A 77 2.97 11.38 -5.30
N VAL A 78 2.69 10.10 -5.08
CA VAL A 78 3.63 9.14 -4.48
C VAL A 78 4.88 8.98 -5.36
N ARG A 79 4.70 8.89 -6.68
CA ARG A 79 5.82 8.85 -7.62
C ARG A 79 6.69 10.10 -7.54
N LYS A 80 6.08 11.30 -7.47
CA LYS A 80 6.82 12.56 -7.33
C LYS A 80 7.59 12.64 -6.01
N GLU A 81 6.99 12.20 -4.91
CA GLU A 81 7.63 12.22 -3.58
C GLU A 81 8.77 11.21 -3.43
N CYS A 82 8.71 10.11 -4.19
CA CYS A 82 9.75 9.09 -4.18
C CYS A 82 10.79 9.28 -5.29
N ASP A 83 10.57 10.22 -6.21
CA ASP A 83 11.48 10.47 -7.34
C ASP A 83 12.86 10.90 -6.85
N GLY A 84 13.91 10.38 -7.49
CA GLY A 84 15.30 10.63 -7.11
C GLY A 84 15.75 10.07 -5.75
N THR A 85 14.87 9.42 -4.99
CA THR A 85 15.26 8.81 -3.70
C THR A 85 15.81 7.39 -3.90
N PRO A 86 16.92 7.00 -3.25
CA PRO A 86 17.50 5.66 -3.43
C PRO A 86 16.53 4.51 -3.12
N LYS A 87 15.67 4.70 -2.11
CA LYS A 87 14.65 3.71 -1.72
C LYS A 87 13.47 3.68 -2.67
N GLY A 88 13.01 4.85 -3.14
CA GLY A 88 11.98 4.95 -4.18
C GLY A 88 12.40 4.23 -5.45
N ILE A 89 13.60 4.52 -5.96
CA ILE A 89 14.18 3.84 -7.13
C ILE A 89 14.19 2.33 -6.92
N SER A 90 14.73 1.87 -5.79
CA SER A 90 14.85 0.45 -5.48
C SER A 90 13.49 -0.27 -5.39
N GLU A 91 12.47 0.35 -4.79
CA GLU A 91 11.13 -0.27 -4.74
C GLU A 91 10.45 -0.26 -6.11
N PHE A 92 10.58 0.81 -6.90
CA PHE A 92 10.01 0.86 -8.25
C PHE A 92 10.64 -0.19 -9.17
N GLU A 93 11.96 -0.39 -9.14
CA GLU A 93 12.63 -1.48 -9.85
C GLU A 93 12.16 -2.86 -9.38
N GLY A 94 11.98 -3.04 -8.07
CA GLY A 94 11.47 -4.28 -7.48
C GLY A 94 10.04 -4.59 -7.94
N LEU A 95 9.16 -3.59 -7.94
CA LEU A 95 7.80 -3.70 -8.45
C LEU A 95 7.79 -4.02 -9.94
N GLU A 96 8.59 -3.33 -10.76
CA GLU A 96 8.71 -3.59 -12.19
C GLU A 96 9.17 -5.03 -12.47
N ARG A 97 10.17 -5.51 -11.73
CA ARG A 97 10.63 -6.90 -11.82
C ARG A 97 9.49 -7.89 -11.56
N PHE A 98 8.71 -7.69 -10.50
CA PHE A 98 7.60 -8.59 -10.16
C PHE A 98 6.41 -8.47 -11.12
N TYR A 99 6.19 -7.28 -11.69
CA TYR A 99 5.22 -7.08 -12.77
C TYR A 99 5.61 -7.87 -14.02
N ASN A 100 6.88 -7.80 -14.45
CA ASN A 100 7.38 -8.55 -15.60
C ASN A 100 7.32 -10.08 -15.39
N MET A 101 7.40 -10.54 -14.15
CA MET A 101 7.19 -11.94 -13.78
C MET A 101 5.70 -12.36 -13.73
N GLY A 102 4.77 -11.44 -13.93
CA GLY A 102 3.33 -11.67 -13.81
C GLY A 102 2.85 -11.91 -12.37
N ARG A 103 3.62 -11.47 -11.36
CA ARG A 103 3.28 -11.66 -9.94
C ARG A 103 2.39 -10.57 -9.37
N ILE A 104 2.39 -9.40 -9.99
CA ILE A 104 1.49 -8.27 -9.70
C ILE A 104 1.07 -7.59 -11.00
N LYS A 105 0.06 -6.73 -10.93
CA LYS A 105 -0.22 -5.73 -11.96
C LYS A 105 0.27 -4.37 -11.47
N LEU A 106 0.72 -3.51 -12.38
CA LEU A 106 1.09 -2.13 -12.08
C LEU A 106 0.24 -1.16 -12.90
N ILE A 107 -0.29 -0.13 -12.25
CA ILE A 107 -1.01 0.96 -12.90
C ILE A 107 -0.41 2.29 -12.44
N GLY A 108 0.02 3.13 -13.38
CA GLY A 108 0.34 4.53 -13.11
C GLY A 108 -0.93 5.37 -13.15
N GLN A 109 -1.27 6.05 -12.05
CA GLN A 109 -2.42 6.95 -11.99
C GLN A 109 -1.98 8.41 -12.13
N GLY A 110 -2.50 9.10 -13.15
CA GLY A 110 -2.17 10.48 -13.49
C GLY A 110 -0.75 10.70 -14.02
N ARG A 111 -0.39 11.95 -14.29
CA ARG A 111 0.98 12.34 -14.70
C ARG A 111 1.65 13.21 -13.64
N ILE A 112 2.95 13.04 -13.44
CA ILE A 112 3.72 13.86 -12.49
C ILE A 112 3.66 15.35 -12.89
N SER A 113 3.65 15.65 -14.19
CA SER A 113 3.54 17.01 -14.74
C SER A 113 2.21 17.71 -14.43
N GLU A 114 1.17 16.98 -13.99
CA GLU A 114 -0.12 17.56 -13.59
C GLU A 114 -0.11 18.05 -12.13
N ILE A 115 0.96 17.78 -11.38
CA ILE A 115 1.05 18.18 -9.98
C ILE A 115 1.54 19.62 -9.93
N GLN A 116 0.70 20.52 -9.44
CA GLN A 116 1.07 21.91 -9.19
C GLN A 116 2.24 21.98 -8.19
N GLU A 117 3.18 22.90 -8.42
CA GLU A 117 4.27 23.14 -7.48
C GLU A 117 3.77 23.84 -6.21
N GLY A 118 4.41 23.57 -5.07
CA GLY A 118 4.09 24.24 -3.81
C GLY A 118 2.80 23.76 -3.11
N LEU A 119 2.18 22.66 -3.56
CA LEU A 119 1.07 22.05 -2.85
C LEU A 119 1.47 21.69 -1.41
N SER A 120 0.60 21.99 -0.45
CA SER A 120 0.76 21.57 0.94
C SER A 120 0.65 20.04 1.07
N ASN A 121 1.22 19.49 2.14
CA ASN A 121 1.13 18.05 2.41
C ASN A 121 -0.32 17.58 2.51
N THR A 122 -1.19 18.35 3.18
CA THR A 122 -2.61 17.99 3.32
C THR A 122 -3.32 17.84 1.97
N VAL A 123 -3.04 18.73 1.01
CA VAL A 123 -3.63 18.62 -0.34
C VAL A 123 -3.09 17.41 -1.09
N ARG A 124 -1.80 17.08 -0.89
CA ARG A 124 -1.20 15.87 -1.47
C ARG A 124 -1.84 14.59 -0.90
N ASP A 125 -2.05 14.56 0.41
CA ASP A 125 -2.72 13.46 1.09
C ASP A 125 -4.16 13.31 0.59
N GLU A 126 -4.90 14.41 0.41
CA GLU A 126 -6.24 14.41 -0.18
C GLU A 126 -6.24 13.81 -1.59
N LEU A 127 -5.31 14.20 -2.46
CA LEU A 127 -5.19 13.63 -3.81
C LEU A 127 -4.91 12.12 -3.77
N ILE A 128 -4.15 11.64 -2.79
CA ILE A 128 -3.92 10.20 -2.59
C ILE A 128 -5.21 9.49 -2.13
N MET A 129 -6.00 10.11 -1.26
CA MET A 129 -7.31 9.57 -0.83
C MET A 129 -8.29 9.46 -1.98
N ASP A 130 -8.36 10.49 -2.83
CA ASP A 130 -9.21 10.49 -4.02
C ASP A 130 -8.79 9.37 -4.96
N GLY A 131 -7.48 9.17 -5.14
CA GLY A 131 -6.94 8.03 -5.89
C GLY A 131 -7.37 6.67 -5.32
N CYS A 132 -7.44 6.53 -3.99
CA CYS A 132 -7.96 5.31 -3.36
C CYS A 132 -9.45 5.11 -3.63
N ILE A 133 -10.27 6.16 -3.52
CA ILE A 133 -11.72 6.10 -3.73
C ILE A 133 -12.04 5.76 -5.18
N GLU A 134 -11.40 6.45 -6.13
CA GLU A 134 -11.60 6.24 -7.58
C GLU A 134 -11.36 4.79 -8.02
N ASN A 135 -10.40 4.12 -7.38
CA ASN A 135 -10.02 2.75 -7.73
C ASN A 135 -10.60 1.70 -6.77
N ASN A 136 -11.40 2.11 -5.77
CA ASN A 136 -11.80 1.25 -4.66
C ASN A 136 -10.60 0.47 -4.07
N ALA A 137 -9.50 1.18 -3.80
CA ALA A 137 -8.23 0.61 -3.41
C ALA A 137 -8.02 0.62 -1.88
N ILE A 138 -7.24 -0.35 -1.41
CA ILE A 138 -6.71 -0.38 -0.06
C ILE A 138 -5.50 0.55 0.03
N LEU A 139 -5.52 1.49 0.96
CA LEU A 139 -4.34 2.31 1.24
C LEU A 139 -3.32 1.51 2.06
N LEU A 140 -2.05 1.52 1.65
CA LEU A 140 -0.94 1.03 2.47
C LEU A 140 -0.18 2.24 3.03
N SER A 141 -0.01 2.31 4.34
CA SER A 141 0.68 3.43 4.98
C SER A 141 1.40 3.01 6.27
N ALA A 142 2.58 3.57 6.52
CA ALA A 142 3.24 3.53 7.82
C ALA A 142 3.03 4.83 8.63
N ASP A 143 2.27 5.78 8.09
CA ASP A 143 1.93 7.05 8.75
C ASP A 143 0.56 6.94 9.43
N LYS A 144 0.56 7.15 10.76
CA LYS A 144 -0.66 7.09 11.58
C LYS A 144 -1.66 8.20 11.23
N SER A 145 -1.17 9.39 10.89
CA SER A 145 -2.01 10.54 10.54
C SER A 145 -2.72 10.30 9.21
N MET A 146 -1.97 9.85 8.20
CA MET A 146 -2.48 9.42 6.90
C MET A 146 -3.53 8.30 7.04
N THR A 147 -3.24 7.30 7.87
CA THR A 147 -4.16 6.19 8.15
C THR A 147 -5.45 6.68 8.80
N ALA A 148 -5.36 7.56 9.81
CA ALA A 148 -6.54 8.13 10.46
C ALA A 148 -7.39 8.95 9.48
N PHE A 149 -6.74 9.72 8.60
CA PHE A 149 -7.41 10.49 7.57
C PHE A 149 -8.15 9.61 6.57
N ALA A 150 -7.50 8.56 6.06
CA ALA A 150 -8.10 7.59 5.15
C ALA A 150 -9.30 6.85 5.76
N VAL A 151 -9.18 6.41 7.01
CA VAL A 151 -10.28 5.78 7.74
C VAL A 151 -11.47 6.73 7.88
N SER A 152 -11.24 8.02 8.14
CA SER A 152 -12.30 9.03 8.22
C SER A 152 -13.04 9.24 6.88
N LYS A 153 -12.33 9.06 5.76
CA LYS A 153 -12.88 9.06 4.39
C LYS A 153 -13.51 7.73 4.00
N GLY A 154 -13.46 6.73 4.89
CA GLY A 154 -14.06 5.44 4.69
C GLY A 154 -13.24 4.47 3.85
N ILE A 155 -11.96 4.75 3.61
CA ILE A 155 -11.01 3.89 2.90
C ILE A 155 -10.50 2.80 3.85
N PHE A 156 -10.37 1.57 3.34
CA PHE A 156 -9.74 0.49 4.10
C PHE A 156 -8.22 0.65 4.05
N THR A 157 -7.57 0.58 5.21
CA THR A 157 -6.13 0.83 5.34
C THR A 157 -5.41 -0.38 5.91
N ILE A 158 -4.27 -0.73 5.33
CA ILE A 158 -3.30 -1.63 5.96
C ILE A 158 -2.16 -0.76 6.52
N PHE A 159 -2.07 -0.72 7.85
CA PHE A 159 -1.05 0.01 8.58
C PHE A 159 0.20 -0.85 8.78
N ILE A 160 1.39 -0.31 8.45
CA ILE A 160 2.66 -1.05 8.41
C ILE A 160 3.49 -0.86 9.68
#